data_AF-W1X5Y4-F1
#
_entry.id   AF-W1X5Y4-F1
#
_cell.length_a   1.000
_cell.length_b   1.000
_cell.length_c   1.000
_cell.angle_alpha   90.00
_cell.angle_beta   90.00
_cell.angle_gamma   90.00
#
_symmetry.space_group_name_H-M   'P 1'
#
loop_
_entity.id
_entity.type
_entity.pdbx_description
1 polymer ?
#
loop_
_entity_poly.entity_id
_entity_poly.type
_entity_poly.pdbx_seq_one_letter_code
_entity_poly.pdbx_strand_id
1 'polypeptide(L)'
;NAIATCRETNIEVIYVRHNDDELLTGSHGWEVYGAIAPEADEKIFDKHYNSAFKETHLQTYLDSQAIERLIIIGMATNYCIDTTVKIGRA
;
A
#
# COMPACT_ATOMS: atom_id res chain seq x y z
N ASN A 1 -0.39 -13.31 -11.75
CA ASN A 1 -0.92 -12.27 -10.84
C ASN A 1 0.23 -11.31 -10.57
N ALA A 2 0.03 -9.99 -10.58
CA ALA A 2 1.09 -9.00 -10.40
C ALA A 2 1.89 -9.22 -9.10
N ILE A 3 1.23 -9.58 -8.00
CA ILE A 3 1.88 -9.88 -6.71
C ILE A 3 2.85 -11.05 -6.86
N ALA A 4 2.39 -12.18 -7.41
CA ALA A 4 3.23 -13.36 -7.64
C ALA A 4 4.44 -13.04 -8.53
N THR A 5 4.24 -12.27 -9.60
CA THR A 5 5.34 -11.84 -10.48
C THR A 5 6.36 -10.97 -9.74
N CYS A 6 5.92 -10.06 -8.86
CA CYS A 6 6.85 -9.25 -8.06
C CYS A 6 7.69 -10.13 -7.12
N ARG A 7 7.05 -11.08 -6.42
CA ARG A 7 7.74 -12.05 -5.54
C ARG A 7 8.77 -12.88 -6.31
N GLU A 8 8.38 -13.44 -7.45
CA GLU A 8 9.28 -14.25 -8.31
C GLU A 8 10.46 -13.47 -8.89
N THR A 9 10.31 -12.16 -9.05
CA THR A 9 11.34 -11.26 -9.63
C THR A 9 12.07 -10.43 -8.58
N ASN A 10 11.88 -10.74 -7.30
CA ASN A 10 12.51 -10.07 -6.17
C ASN A 10 12.22 -8.55 -6.14
N ILE A 11 11.03 -8.16 -6.58
CA ILE A 11 10.48 -6.81 -6.43
C ILE A 11 9.66 -6.81 -5.14
N GLU A 12 10.00 -5.90 -4.23
CA GLU A 12 9.33 -5.80 -2.94
C GLU A 12 7.83 -5.48 -3.11
N VAL A 13 7.00 -6.22 -2.38
CA VAL A 13 5.56 -5.99 -2.31
C VAL A 13 5.23 -5.34 -0.98
N ILE A 14 4.62 -4.17 -1.06
CA ILE A 14 4.10 -3.43 0.09
C ILE A 14 2.59 -3.27 -0.03
N TYR A 15 1.91 -3.32 1.10
CA TYR A 15 0.47 -3.13 1.18
C TYR A 15 0.18 -1.79 1.84
N VAL A 16 -0.87 -1.13 1.36
CA VAL A 16 -1.42 0.06 1.98
C VAL A 16 -2.89 -0.17 2.21
N ARG A 17 -3.34 0.02 3.45
CA ARG A 17 -4.72 -0.27 3.86
C ARG A 17 -5.34 0.95 4.53
N HIS A 18 -6.57 1.26 4.16
CA HIS A 18 -7.28 2.41 4.69
C HIS A 18 -8.05 2.05 5.95
N ASN A 19 -7.95 2.89 6.99
CA ASN A 19 -8.85 2.86 8.14
C ASN A 19 -9.47 4.23 8.39
N ASP A 20 -10.73 4.19 8.78
CA ASP A 20 -11.55 5.32 9.21
C ASP A 20 -12.69 4.80 10.12
N ASP A 21 -13.71 5.63 10.34
CA ASP A 21 -14.84 5.28 11.20
C ASP A 21 -15.74 4.17 10.60
N GLU A 22 -15.65 3.90 9.30
CA GLU A 22 -16.38 2.83 8.60
C GLU A 22 -15.55 1.55 8.50
N LEU A 23 -14.24 1.69 8.24
CA LEU A 23 -13.26 0.61 8.12
C LEU A 23 -12.37 0.57 9.37
N LEU A 24 -12.95 0.11 10.47
CA LEU A 24 -12.27 0.02 11.76
C LEU A 24 -11.11 -0.98 11.72
N THR A 25 -9.97 -0.57 12.28
CA THR A 25 -8.78 -1.42 12.49
C THR A 25 -9.17 -2.73 13.20
N GLY A 26 -8.75 -3.85 12.63
CA GLY A 26 -9.02 -5.21 13.11
C GLY A 26 -10.40 -5.77 12.74
N SER A 27 -11.25 -5.00 12.06
CA SER A 27 -12.53 -5.52 11.55
C SER A 27 -12.32 -6.38 10.31
N HIS A 28 -13.24 -7.32 10.06
CA HIS A 28 -13.14 -8.22 8.90
C HIS A 28 -13.13 -7.47 7.56
N GLY A 29 -13.92 -6.40 7.43
CA GLY A 29 -13.99 -5.59 6.20
C GLY A 29 -12.77 -4.70 5.98
N TRP A 30 -11.96 -4.48 7.02
CA TRP A 30 -10.73 -3.71 6.94
C TRP A 30 -9.54 -4.57 6.48
N GLU A 31 -9.48 -5.84 6.87
CA GLU A 31 -8.36 -6.73 6.55
C GLU A 31 -8.07 -6.82 5.04
N VAL A 32 -6.80 -7.10 4.70
CA VAL A 32 -6.44 -7.38 3.29
C VAL A 32 -7.18 -8.62 2.83
N TYR A 33 -7.80 -8.53 1.64
CA TYR A 33 -8.57 -9.64 1.09
C TYR A 33 -7.73 -10.92 0.98
N GLY A 34 -8.23 -12.03 1.53
CA GLY A 34 -7.42 -13.23 1.77
C GLY A 34 -6.75 -13.84 0.52
N ALA A 35 -7.31 -13.65 -0.68
CA ALA A 35 -6.69 -14.13 -1.91
C ALA A 35 -5.39 -13.37 -2.31
N ILE A 36 -5.14 -12.23 -1.67
CA ILE A 36 -3.95 -11.39 -1.85
C ILE A 36 -3.30 -11.06 -0.50
N ALA A 37 -3.42 -11.96 0.48
CA ALA A 37 -2.86 -11.74 1.80
C ALA A 37 -1.33 -11.51 1.75
N PRO A 38 -0.80 -10.62 2.60
CA PRO A 38 0.64 -10.41 2.71
C PRO A 38 1.36 -11.66 3.20
N GLU A 39 2.58 -11.88 2.72
CA GLU A 39 3.54 -12.82 3.30
C GLU A 39 4.19 -12.24 4.57
N ALA A 40 4.83 -13.07 5.38
CA ALA A 40 5.28 -12.70 6.73
C ALA A 40 6.31 -11.55 6.77
N ASP A 41 7.04 -11.34 5.69
CA ASP A 41 8.07 -10.31 5.52
C ASP A 41 7.57 -9.08 4.74
N GLU A 42 6.39 -9.14 4.14
CA GLU A 42 5.81 -8.03 3.38
C GLU A 42 5.25 -6.94 4.31
N LYS A 43 5.50 -5.67 3.95
CA LYS A 43 5.14 -4.52 4.79
C LYS A 43 3.67 -4.12 4.59
N ILE A 44 3.03 -3.68 5.67
CA ILE A 44 1.71 -3.05 5.64
C ILE A 44 1.83 -1.64 6.22
N PHE A 45 1.32 -0.65 5.49
CA PHE A 45 1.16 0.72 5.95
C PHE A 45 -0.32 1.06 6.05
N ASP A 46 -0.78 1.34 7.26
CA ASP A 46 -2.16 1.82 7.47
C ASP A 46 -2.24 3.32 7.20
N LYS A 47 -3.36 3.78 6.64
CA LYS A 47 -3.58 5.18 6.26
C LYS A 47 -4.98 5.69 6.60
N HIS A 48 -5.05 6.95 6.97
CA HIS A 48 -6.30 7.67 7.26
C HIS A 48 -6.76 8.66 6.17
N TYR A 49 -5.96 8.85 5.11
CA TYR A 49 -6.28 9.77 4.03
C TYR A 49 -6.21 9.08 2.66
N ASN A 50 -6.65 9.76 1.61
CA ASN A 50 -6.55 9.24 0.24
C ASN A 50 -5.10 8.98 -0.17
N SER A 51 -4.19 9.90 0.15
CA SER A 51 -2.76 9.70 -0.12
C SER A 51 -2.18 8.61 0.77
N ALA A 52 -1.49 7.63 0.19
CA ALA A 52 -0.71 6.65 0.92
C ALA A 52 0.49 7.24 1.68
N PHE A 53 0.88 8.49 1.37
CA PHE A 53 2.04 9.17 1.97
C PHE A 53 1.68 10.08 3.13
N LYS A 54 0.43 10.54 3.22
CA LYS A 54 0.04 11.52 4.23
C LYS A 54 -0.12 10.84 5.58
N GLU A 55 0.66 11.31 6.56
CA GLU A 55 0.63 10.80 7.93
C GLU A 55 0.86 9.27 7.99
N THR A 56 1.67 8.77 7.07
CA THR A 56 2.20 7.41 7.08
C THR A 56 3.73 7.47 7.11
N HIS A 57 4.37 6.35 7.44
CA HIS A 57 5.83 6.21 7.35
C HIS A 57 6.29 5.71 5.97
N LEU A 58 5.42 5.73 4.96
CA LEU A 58 5.71 5.16 3.64
C LEU A 58 6.86 5.90 2.94
N GLN A 59 6.84 7.23 2.86
CA GLN A 59 7.92 7.97 2.19
C GLN A 59 9.27 7.72 2.87
N THR A 60 9.31 7.83 4.21
CA THR A 60 10.54 7.59 4.98
C THR A 60 11.08 6.18 4.75
N TYR A 61 10.20 5.19 4.60
CA TYR A 61 10.59 3.83 4.28
C TYR A 61 11.21 3.74 2.88
N LEU A 62 10.53 4.24 1.85
CA LEU A 62 11.01 4.25 0.47
C LEU A 62 12.37 4.95 0.35
N ASP A 63 12.52 6.12 0.98
CA ASP A 63 13.77 6.88 1.05
C ASP A 63 14.89 6.04 1.70
N SER A 64 14.59 5.34 2.81
CA SER A 64 15.57 4.51 3.52
C SER A 64 16.05 3.29 2.74
N GLN A 65 15.22 2.80 1.82
CA GLN A 65 15.52 1.66 0.94
C GLN A 65 16.05 2.11 -0.43
N ALA A 66 16.18 3.44 -0.66
CA ALA A 66 16.56 4.02 -1.95
C ALA A 66 15.67 3.54 -3.11
N ILE A 67 14.35 3.44 -2.89
CA ILE A 67 13.38 3.01 -3.90
C ILE A 67 12.97 4.21 -4.75
N GLU A 68 13.29 4.20 -6.04
CA GLU A 68 12.99 5.31 -6.98
C GLU A 68 11.88 5.00 -7.99
N ARG A 69 11.32 3.78 -7.98
CA ARG A 69 10.26 3.39 -8.92
C ARG A 69 9.19 2.56 -8.21
N LEU A 70 7.93 2.96 -8.42
CA LEU A 70 6.78 2.33 -7.82
C LEU A 70 5.85 1.75 -8.90
N ILE A 71 5.33 0.55 -8.65
CA ILE A 71 4.19 -0.01 -9.36
C ILE A 71 2.99 0.10 -8.42
N ILE A 72 2.00 0.90 -8.79
CA ILE A 72 0.84 1.18 -7.92
C ILE A 72 -0.39 0.44 -8.47
N ILE A 73 -0.95 -0.45 -7.66
CA ILE A 73 -2.16 -1.23 -7.95
C ILE A 73 -3.10 -1.12 -6.75
N GLY A 74 -4.40 -0.96 -6.98
CA GLY A 74 -5.38 -0.98 -5.91
C GLY A 74 -6.66 -0.24 -6.28
N MET A 75 -7.37 0.24 -5.26
CA MET A 75 -8.66 0.91 -5.41
C MET A 75 -8.86 2.01 -4.35
N ALA A 76 -9.77 2.96 -4.56
CA ALA A 76 -10.43 3.24 -5.83
C ALA A 76 -9.58 4.19 -6.70
N THR A 77 -9.68 4.03 -8.02
CA THR A 77 -8.87 4.76 -9.01
C THR A 77 -8.94 6.26 -8.81
N ASN A 78 -10.14 6.81 -8.66
CA ASN A 78 -10.42 8.26 -8.57
C ASN A 78 -10.27 8.85 -7.15
N TYR A 79 -9.80 8.06 -6.18
CA TYR A 79 -9.59 8.51 -4.81
C TYR A 79 -8.16 8.20 -4.36
N CYS A 80 -7.95 7.03 -3.76
CA CYS A 80 -6.69 6.67 -3.13
C CYS A 80 -5.56 6.55 -4.16
N ILE A 81 -5.84 5.93 -5.31
CA ILE A 81 -4.82 5.71 -6.34
C ILE A 81 -4.44 7.04 -7.01
N ASP A 82 -5.41 7.83 -7.48
CA ASP A 82 -5.16 9.13 -8.10
C ASP A 82 -4.37 10.08 -7.19
N THR A 83 -4.79 10.20 -5.93
CA THR A 83 -4.11 11.08 -4.96
C THR A 83 -2.68 10.60 -4.69
N THR A 84 -2.50 9.29 -4.52
CA THR A 84 -1.18 8.69 -4.26
C THR A 84 -0.24 8.87 -5.45
N VAL A 85 -0.70 8.67 -6.68
CA VAL A 85 0.12 8.84 -7.89
C VAL A 85 0.50 10.30 -8.12
N LYS A 86 -0.41 11.25 -7.88
CA LYS A 86 -0.15 12.69 -8.11
C LYS A 86 0.83 13.31 -7.12
N ILE A 87 0.79 12.85 -5.87
CA ILE A 87 1.64 13.38 -4.79
C ILE A 87 2.91 12.53 -4.62
N GLY A 88 2.85 11.26 -5.00
CA GLY A 88 3.92 10.31 -4.82
C GLY A 88 5.19 10.73 -5.51
N ARG A 89 6.27 10.72 -4.73
CA ARG A 89 7.63 10.65 -5.22
C ARG A 89 8.20 9.35 -4.67
N ALA A 90 8.89 8.61 -5.52
CA ALA A 90 9.71 7.53 -5.05
C ALA A 90 10.95 8.14 -4.39
#